data_AF-A0A417QFL1-F1
#
_entry.id   AF-A0A417QFL1-F1
#
_cell.length_a   1.000
_cell.length_b   1.000
_cell.length_c   1.000
_cell.angle_alpha   90.00
_cell.angle_beta   90.00
_cell.angle_gamma   90.00
#
_symmetry.space_group_name_H-M   'P 1'
#
loop_
_entity.id
_entity.type
_entity.pdbx_description
1 polymer ?
#
loop_
_entity_poly.entity_id
_entity_poly.type
_entity_poly.pdbx_seq_one_letter_code
_entity_poly.pdbx_strand_id
1 'polypeptide(L)'
;MRQSRKKHAVLILLLLLIALVSTGLMTKHSKIEKRSRMTVVFPKNEPEDLSALQDGIRDYAYDHQVKLDVWYKEQMSAEELKKLIKEEKKNNSKGVVLVYPENYLEKQADGYVYKDVLAVTDRMQKEFKYYASFTESKEKAYRLPVKTSVLEQVKNGKKKEILLENTYKLGYESMKMKTITLKPVKLDRETMESGKYDALFAG
;
A
#
# COMPACT_ATOMS: atom_id res chain seq x y z
N MET A 1 -60.26 33.47 0.51
CA MET A 1 -58.81 33.67 0.81
C MET A 1 -58.16 32.62 1.74
N ARG A 2 -58.90 31.88 2.58
CA ARG A 2 -58.31 30.91 3.56
C ARG A 2 -57.76 29.62 2.92
N GLN A 3 -58.27 29.24 1.74
CA GLN A 3 -57.92 28.00 1.06
C GLN A 3 -56.61 28.10 0.25
N SER A 4 -56.26 29.26 -0.32
CA SER A 4 -54.98 29.43 -1.02
C SER A 4 -53.79 29.46 -0.05
N ARG A 5 -53.95 30.10 1.13
CA ARG A 5 -52.93 30.08 2.20
C ARG A 5 -52.64 28.67 2.71
N LYS A 6 -53.65 27.80 2.82
CA LYS A 6 -53.46 26.38 3.17
C LYS A 6 -52.72 25.62 2.06
N LYS A 7 -53.06 25.83 0.79
CA LYS A 7 -52.35 25.23 -0.34
C LYS A 7 -50.89 25.67 -0.39
N HIS A 8 -50.60 26.94 -0.12
CA HIS A 8 -49.24 27.48 -0.09
C HIS A 8 -48.46 26.97 1.12
N ALA A 9 -49.10 26.83 2.30
CA ALA A 9 -48.48 26.22 3.47
C ALA A 9 -48.11 24.75 3.24
N VAL A 10 -48.99 23.98 2.58
CA VAL A 10 -48.70 22.59 2.18
C VAL A 10 -47.55 22.54 1.18
N LEU A 11 -47.52 23.45 0.20
CA LEU A 11 -46.43 23.51 -0.78
C LEU A 11 -45.08 23.81 -0.12
N ILE A 12 -45.05 24.76 0.82
CA ILE A 12 -43.84 25.12 1.59
C ILE A 12 -43.38 23.95 2.45
N LEU A 13 -44.31 23.25 3.12
CA LEU A 13 -43.99 22.07 3.93
C LEU A 13 -43.39 20.94 3.07
N LEU A 14 -43.92 20.74 1.86
CA LEU A 14 -43.46 19.71 0.94
C LEU A 14 -42.07 20.03 0.39
N LEU A 15 -41.80 21.30 0.08
CA LEU A 15 -40.46 21.77 -0.30
C LEU A 15 -39.44 21.59 0.85
N LEU A 16 -39.84 21.88 2.09
CA LEU A 16 -38.98 21.65 3.26
C LEU A 16 -38.66 20.17 3.49
N LEU A 17 -39.65 19.28 3.28
CA LEU A 17 -39.44 17.83 3.36
C LEU A 17 -38.48 17.33 2.28
N ILE A 18 -38.63 17.81 1.04
CA ILE A 18 -37.70 17.48 -0.06
C ILE A 18 -36.28 17.97 0.28
N ALA A 19 -36.13 19.20 0.79
CA ALA A 19 -34.83 19.74 1.20
C ALA A 19 -34.18 18.93 2.34
N LEU A 20 -34.96 18.50 3.33
CA LEU A 20 -34.51 17.64 4.43
C LEU A 20 -34.08 16.24 3.97
N VAL A 21 -34.86 15.62 3.08
CA VAL A 21 -34.50 14.31 2.51
C VAL A 21 -33.27 14.42 1.62
N SER A 22 -33.15 15.50 0.85
CA SER A 22 -32.00 15.75 -0.04
C SER A 22 -30.71 15.99 0.75
N THR A 23 -30.77 16.79 1.82
CA THR A 23 -29.62 16.99 2.73
C THR A 23 -29.28 15.72 3.52
N GLY A 24 -30.27 14.91 3.90
CA GLY A 24 -30.07 13.58 4.50
C GLY A 24 -29.40 12.57 3.56
N LEU A 25 -29.74 12.59 2.26
CA LEU A 25 -29.10 11.76 1.23
C LEU A 25 -27.67 12.24 0.91
N MET A 26 -27.46 13.55 0.78
CA MET A 26 -26.12 14.12 0.60
C MET A 26 -25.20 13.86 1.80
N THR A 27 -25.71 13.83 3.03
CA THR A 27 -24.91 13.47 4.21
C THR A 27 -24.62 11.96 4.32
N LYS A 28 -25.46 11.09 3.73
CA LYS A 28 -25.11 9.67 3.51
C LYS A 28 -24.05 9.51 2.42
N HIS A 29 -24.11 10.29 1.34
CA HIS A 29 -23.06 10.33 0.31
C HIS A 29 -21.74 10.95 0.82
N SER A 30 -21.79 11.96 1.69
CA SER A 30 -20.57 12.50 2.31
C SER A 30 -19.97 11.57 3.39
N LYS A 31 -20.77 10.67 3.96
CA LYS A 31 -20.26 9.53 4.75
C LYS A 31 -19.62 8.43 3.89
N ILE A 32 -19.99 8.31 2.61
CA ILE A 32 -19.28 7.49 1.62
C ILE A 32 -17.92 8.13 1.24
N GLU A 33 -17.72 9.41 1.53
CA GLU A 33 -16.52 10.21 1.18
C GLU A 33 -15.39 10.26 2.21
N LYS A 34 -15.48 9.55 3.35
CA LYS A 34 -14.31 9.37 4.25
C LYS A 34 -13.50 8.13 3.89
N ARG A 35 -13.33 7.82 2.60
CA ARG A 35 -12.31 6.85 2.19
C ARG A 35 -10.96 7.39 2.61
N SER A 36 -10.32 6.73 3.57
CA SER A 36 -8.98 7.10 4.00
C SER A 36 -8.02 7.10 2.82
N ARG A 37 -7.10 8.04 2.78
CA ARG A 37 -6.12 8.17 1.69
C ARG A 37 -4.75 7.68 2.14
N MET A 38 -3.94 7.15 1.25
CA MET A 38 -2.51 6.90 1.47
C MET A 38 -1.73 7.26 0.22
N THR A 39 -0.54 7.80 0.41
CA THR A 39 0.38 8.09 -0.69
C THR A 39 1.46 7.02 -0.74
N VAL A 40 1.73 6.50 -1.93
CA VAL A 40 2.76 5.48 -2.16
C VAL A 40 3.76 6.03 -3.16
N VAL A 41 5.04 6.06 -2.79
CA VAL A 41 6.11 6.58 -3.62
C VAL A 41 7.02 5.44 -4.05
N PHE A 42 7.08 5.20 -5.36
CA PHE A 42 7.94 4.23 -6.01
C PHE A 42 9.18 4.91 -6.63
N PRO A 43 10.31 4.17 -6.75
CA PRO A 43 11.38 4.61 -7.63
C PRO A 43 10.87 4.59 -9.07
N LYS A 44 11.17 5.62 -9.85
CA LYS A 44 10.83 5.64 -11.28
C LYS A 44 11.69 4.65 -12.08
N ASN A 45 12.96 4.53 -11.69
CA ASN A 45 13.89 3.58 -12.26
C ASN A 45 13.95 2.38 -11.32
N GLU A 46 13.16 1.36 -11.62
CA GLU A 46 13.08 0.15 -10.80
C GLU A 46 14.31 -0.75 -11.08
N PRO A 47 15.16 -1.05 -10.08
CA PRO A 47 16.27 -1.98 -10.27
C PRO A 47 15.79 -3.45 -10.33
N GLU A 48 14.58 -3.72 -9.84
CA GLU A 48 13.95 -5.03 -9.74
C GLU A 48 12.45 -4.92 -10.03
N ASP A 49 11.81 -6.01 -10.47
CA ASP A 49 10.37 -6.05 -10.73
C ASP A 49 9.57 -5.88 -9.42
N LEU A 50 8.76 -4.83 -9.35
CA LEU A 50 7.93 -4.50 -8.19
C LEU A 50 6.44 -4.85 -8.35
N SER A 51 6.06 -5.52 -9.45
CA SER A 51 4.66 -5.83 -9.79
C SER A 51 3.90 -6.50 -8.65
N ALA A 52 4.43 -7.60 -8.10
CA ALA A 52 3.80 -8.33 -6.99
C ALA A 52 3.62 -7.44 -5.75
N LEU A 53 4.59 -6.58 -5.44
CA LEU A 53 4.51 -5.63 -4.33
C LEU A 53 3.43 -4.56 -4.58
N GLN A 54 3.34 -4.04 -5.81
CA GLN A 54 2.30 -3.10 -6.23
C GLN A 54 0.91 -3.75 -6.12
N ASP A 55 0.77 -5.00 -6.53
CA ASP A 55 -0.48 -5.77 -6.41
C ASP A 55 -0.90 -5.91 -4.94
N GLY A 56 0.03 -6.28 -4.06
CA GLY A 56 -0.26 -6.37 -2.62
C GLY A 56 -0.71 -5.05 -1.99
N ILE A 57 -0.08 -3.94 -2.40
CA ILE A 57 -0.49 -2.58 -1.98
C ILE A 57 -1.89 -2.24 -2.49
N ARG A 58 -2.17 -2.53 -3.77
CA ARG A 58 -3.47 -2.26 -4.40
C ARG A 58 -4.58 -3.07 -3.76
N ASP A 59 -4.34 -4.36 -3.49
CA ASP A 59 -5.33 -5.26 -2.93
C ASP A 59 -5.65 -4.88 -1.48
N TYR A 60 -4.64 -4.51 -0.67
CA TYR A 60 -4.90 -3.94 0.65
C TYR A 60 -5.78 -2.68 0.56
N ALA A 61 -5.47 -1.78 -0.38
CA ALA A 61 -6.21 -0.55 -0.55
C ALA A 61 -7.66 -0.81 -0.99
N TYR A 62 -7.88 -1.79 -1.88
CA TYR A 62 -9.20 -2.23 -2.28
C TYR A 62 -10.00 -2.80 -1.09
N ASP A 63 -9.42 -3.77 -0.39
CA ASP A 63 -10.05 -4.47 0.74
C ASP A 63 -10.44 -3.51 1.88
N HIS A 64 -9.65 -2.46 2.09
CA HIS A 64 -9.85 -1.48 3.16
C HIS A 64 -10.43 -0.14 2.67
N GLN A 65 -10.88 -0.07 1.41
CA GLN A 65 -11.44 1.13 0.78
C GLN A 65 -10.56 2.37 0.94
N VAL A 66 -9.25 2.19 0.84
CA VAL A 66 -8.23 3.25 0.88
C VAL A 66 -8.05 3.83 -0.53
N LYS A 67 -8.09 5.15 -0.67
CA LYS A 67 -7.68 5.81 -1.91
C LYS A 67 -6.15 5.90 -1.95
N LEU A 68 -5.55 5.39 -3.02
CA LEU A 68 -4.10 5.51 -3.26
C LEU A 68 -3.80 6.70 -4.16
N ASP A 69 -2.85 7.53 -3.72
CA ASP A 69 -2.16 8.50 -4.57
C ASP A 69 -0.74 7.94 -4.85
N VAL A 70 -0.47 7.51 -6.08
CA VAL A 70 0.77 6.80 -6.44
C VAL A 70 1.72 7.72 -7.19
N TRP A 71 2.97 7.82 -6.71
CA TRP A 71 3.99 8.71 -7.23
C TRP A 71 5.22 7.89 -7.67
N TYR A 72 5.85 8.29 -8.75
CA TYR A 72 7.11 7.71 -9.23
C TYR A 72 8.20 8.78 -9.23
N LYS A 73 9.34 8.51 -8.59
CA LYS A 73 10.42 9.51 -8.38
C LYS A 73 11.77 8.96 -8.79
N GLU A 74 12.52 9.76 -9.56
CA GLU A 74 13.94 9.50 -9.83
C GLU A 74 14.79 9.95 -8.64
N GLN A 75 14.46 11.12 -8.10
CA GLN A 75 15.06 11.70 -6.90
C GLN A 75 13.98 12.43 -6.12
N MET A 76 14.16 12.50 -4.81
CA MET A 76 13.36 13.28 -3.88
C MET A 76 14.30 13.86 -2.82
N SER A 77 14.17 15.16 -2.55
CA SER A 77 14.92 15.77 -1.45
C SER A 77 14.22 15.55 -0.11
N ALA A 78 14.95 15.67 1.01
CA ALA A 78 14.36 15.61 2.34
C ALA A 78 13.29 16.70 2.56
N GLU A 79 13.48 17.89 1.99
CA GLU A 79 12.48 18.98 2.04
C GLU A 79 11.23 18.68 1.21
N GLU A 80 11.38 18.01 0.07
CA GLU A 80 10.23 17.55 -0.73
C GLU A 80 9.41 16.49 0.03
N LEU A 81 10.08 15.52 0.66
CA LEU A 81 9.41 14.54 1.52
C LEU A 81 8.66 15.21 2.68
N LYS A 82 9.31 16.19 3.34
CA LYS A 82 8.70 16.96 4.43
C LYS A 82 7.47 17.74 3.97
N LYS A 83 7.52 18.32 2.77
CA LYS A 83 6.37 19.00 2.15
C LYS A 83 5.24 18.02 1.86
N LEU A 84 5.54 16.86 1.27
CA LEU A 84 4.57 15.80 1.01
C LEU A 84 3.85 15.39 2.30
N ILE A 85 4.58 15.10 3.37
CA ILE A 85 4.00 14.70 4.67
C ILE A 85 3.08 15.79 5.23
N LYS A 86 3.46 17.07 5.10
CA LYS A 86 2.63 18.21 5.54
C LYS A 86 1.32 18.29 4.75
N GLU A 87 1.36 18.07 3.44
CA GLU A 87 0.18 18.06 2.57
C GLU A 87 -0.74 16.88 2.86
N GLU A 88 -0.18 15.67 3.01
CA GLU A 88 -0.92 14.46 3.37
C GLU A 88 -1.64 14.60 4.71
N LYS A 89 -0.97 15.21 5.71
CA LYS A 89 -1.58 15.50 7.01
C LYS A 89 -2.74 16.50 6.90
N LYS A 90 -2.63 17.52 6.04
CA LYS A 90 -3.73 18.46 5.77
C LYS A 90 -4.92 17.78 5.11
N ASN A 91 -4.66 16.75 4.31
CA ASN A 91 -5.66 16.01 3.55
C ASN A 91 -6.28 14.82 4.32
N ASN A 92 -6.01 14.68 5.63
CA ASN A 92 -6.43 13.55 6.47
C ASN A 92 -6.02 12.18 5.89
N SER A 93 -4.82 12.11 5.31
CA SER A 93 -4.20 10.88 4.86
C SER A 93 -3.77 10.00 6.04
N LYS A 94 -3.80 8.68 5.85
CA LYS A 94 -3.31 7.67 6.79
C LYS A 94 -1.79 7.59 6.83
N GLY A 95 -1.10 8.09 5.80
CA GLY A 95 0.35 8.16 5.78
C GLY A 95 0.96 7.98 4.39
N VAL A 96 2.29 7.98 4.37
CA VAL A 96 3.13 7.83 3.18
C VAL A 96 3.89 6.51 3.27
N VAL A 97 3.79 5.68 2.24
CA VAL A 97 4.62 4.48 2.07
C VAL A 97 5.68 4.79 1.04
N LEU A 98 6.94 4.74 1.45
CA LEU A 98 8.10 4.91 0.59
C LEU A 98 8.61 3.53 0.19
N VAL A 99 8.47 3.16 -1.07
CA VAL A 99 8.94 1.88 -1.60
C VAL A 99 10.37 2.03 -2.07
N TYR A 100 11.30 1.25 -1.53
CA TYR A 100 12.74 1.30 -1.78
C TYR A 100 13.32 2.72 -1.86
N PRO A 101 13.14 3.54 -0.80
CA PRO A 101 13.54 4.94 -0.76
C PRO A 101 15.01 5.16 -1.08
N GLU A 102 15.88 4.20 -0.81
CA GLU A 102 17.31 4.33 -1.10
C GLU A 102 17.64 4.50 -2.60
N ASN A 103 16.67 4.29 -3.49
CA ASN A 103 16.82 4.52 -4.93
C ASN A 103 16.48 5.96 -5.36
N TYR A 104 15.94 6.79 -4.47
CA TYR A 104 15.58 8.20 -4.79
C TYR A 104 15.72 9.17 -3.61
N LEU A 105 16.02 8.72 -2.39
CA LEU A 105 16.27 9.53 -1.21
C LEU A 105 17.70 9.29 -0.71
N GLU A 106 18.36 10.38 -0.30
CA GLU A 106 19.68 10.31 0.34
C GLU A 106 19.54 10.04 1.84
N LYS A 107 20.49 9.29 2.41
CA LYS A 107 20.55 9.09 3.86
C LYS A 107 20.74 10.44 4.58
N GLN A 108 20.02 10.63 5.68
CA GLN A 108 20.13 11.82 6.52
C GLN A 108 20.86 11.45 7.81
N ALA A 109 21.65 12.36 8.39
CA ALA A 109 22.39 12.09 9.62
C ALA A 109 21.46 11.68 10.79
N ASP A 110 20.29 12.31 10.87
CA ASP A 110 19.26 12.05 11.90
C ASP A 110 18.17 11.06 11.46
N GLY A 111 18.30 10.50 10.25
CA GLY A 111 17.27 9.69 9.61
C GLY A 111 15.97 10.44 9.30
N TYR A 112 14.95 9.68 8.93
CA TYR A 112 13.60 10.08 8.57
C TYR A 112 12.58 9.60 9.62
N VAL A 113 12.63 10.21 10.81
CA VAL A 113 11.84 9.79 11.99
C VAL A 113 10.43 10.40 11.98
N TYR A 114 9.64 10.12 10.95
CA TYR A 114 8.24 10.56 10.85
C TYR A 114 7.28 9.49 11.38
N LYS A 115 6.21 9.91 12.06
CA LYS A 115 5.18 8.98 12.59
C LYS A 115 4.27 8.40 11.50
N ASP A 116 4.07 9.17 10.44
CA ASP A 116 3.09 8.86 9.39
C ASP A 116 3.79 8.38 8.10
N VAL A 117 5.02 7.89 8.21
CA VAL A 117 5.82 7.39 7.09
C VAL A 117 6.29 5.97 7.40
N LEU A 118 6.16 5.07 6.43
CA LEU A 118 6.74 3.74 6.46
C LEU A 118 7.61 3.53 5.23
N ALA A 119 8.83 3.01 5.43
CA ALA A 119 9.71 2.63 4.34
C ALA A 119 9.66 1.12 4.08
N VAL A 120 9.33 0.70 2.86
CA VAL A 120 9.59 -0.65 2.38
C VAL A 120 11.04 -0.69 1.90
N THR A 121 11.95 -1.30 2.65
CA THR A 121 13.39 -1.22 2.36
C THR A 121 14.16 -2.36 3.01
N ASP A 122 15.24 -2.78 2.35
CA ASP A 122 16.21 -3.72 2.93
C ASP A 122 17.52 -3.05 3.35
N ARG A 123 17.70 -1.75 3.05
CA ARG A 123 18.98 -1.03 3.21
C ARG A 123 18.91 0.20 4.11
N MET A 124 17.70 0.73 4.35
CA MET A 124 17.48 1.95 5.12
C MET A 124 16.61 1.73 6.37
N GLN A 125 16.46 0.51 6.89
CA GLN A 125 15.60 0.23 8.05
C GLN A 125 15.96 1.10 9.26
N LYS A 126 17.25 1.36 9.49
CA LYS A 126 17.75 2.19 10.60
C LYS A 126 17.44 3.69 10.42
N GLU A 127 17.20 4.13 9.19
CA GLU A 127 16.89 5.52 8.87
C GLU A 127 15.42 5.85 9.16
N PHE A 128 14.53 4.86 9.23
CA PHE A 128 13.11 5.09 9.37
C PHE A 128 12.57 4.56 10.70
N LYS A 129 11.62 5.29 11.27
CA LYS A 129 10.92 4.85 12.49
C LYS A 129 10.11 3.56 12.25
N TYR A 130 9.42 3.51 11.12
CA TYR A 130 8.63 2.36 10.70
C TYR A 130 9.13 1.87 9.35
N TYR A 131 9.31 0.56 9.24
CA TYR A 131 9.78 -0.05 8.02
C TYR A 131 9.13 -1.43 7.78
N ALA A 132 9.02 -1.82 6.52
CA ALA A 132 8.68 -3.18 6.12
C ALA A 132 9.87 -3.76 5.35
N SER A 133 10.37 -4.92 5.76
CA SER A 133 11.51 -5.58 5.11
C SER A 133 11.37 -7.10 5.13
N PHE A 134 12.27 -7.78 4.43
CA PHE A 134 12.54 -9.19 4.71
C PHE A 134 13.56 -9.33 5.84
N THR A 135 13.58 -10.52 6.45
CA THR A 135 14.59 -10.88 7.45
C THR A 135 15.91 -11.12 6.72
N GLU A 136 17.00 -10.54 7.21
CA GLU A 136 18.33 -10.81 6.65
C GLU A 136 18.64 -12.31 6.72
N SER A 137 19.11 -12.86 5.60
CA SER A 137 19.55 -14.23 5.48
C SER A 137 20.94 -14.28 4.85
N LYS A 138 21.76 -15.25 5.29
CA LYS A 138 23.05 -15.54 4.65
C LYS A 138 22.87 -16.25 3.31
N GLU A 139 21.74 -16.93 3.13
CA GLU A 139 21.38 -17.62 1.90
C GLU A 139 20.70 -16.66 0.93
N LYS A 140 20.98 -16.82 -0.37
CA LYS A 140 20.35 -16.02 -1.41
C LYS A 140 18.85 -16.31 -1.47
N ALA A 141 18.04 -15.29 -1.23
CA ALA A 141 16.60 -15.34 -1.46
C ALA A 141 16.21 -14.82 -2.85
N TYR A 142 15.07 -15.29 -3.34
CA TYR A 142 14.46 -14.88 -4.61
C TYR A 142 13.16 -14.16 -4.32
N ARG A 143 12.99 -12.97 -4.90
CA ARG A 143 11.76 -12.18 -4.78
C ARG A 143 10.74 -12.60 -5.81
N LEU A 144 9.47 -12.60 -5.42
CA LEU A 144 8.39 -12.71 -6.39
C LEU A 144 8.29 -11.43 -7.25
N PRO A 145 8.03 -11.57 -8.56
CA PRO A 145 7.89 -12.82 -9.29
C PRO A 145 9.24 -13.54 -9.53
N VAL A 146 9.27 -14.87 -9.33
CA VAL A 146 10.48 -15.67 -9.55
C VAL A 146 10.51 -16.23 -10.96
N LYS A 147 11.64 -16.10 -11.65
CA LYS A 147 11.85 -16.66 -13.00
C LYS A 147 11.56 -18.16 -13.01
N THR A 148 10.78 -18.62 -14.00
CA THR A 148 10.43 -20.03 -14.21
C THR A 148 11.65 -20.96 -14.22
N SER A 149 12.77 -20.53 -14.80
CA SER A 149 14.01 -21.30 -14.85
C SER A 149 14.62 -21.60 -13.47
N VAL A 150 14.36 -20.77 -12.46
CA VAL A 150 14.77 -21.04 -11.07
C VAL A 150 13.86 -22.09 -10.44
N LEU A 151 12.55 -21.99 -10.67
CA LEU A 151 11.56 -22.95 -10.18
C LEU A 151 11.79 -24.34 -10.79
N GLU A 152 12.11 -24.41 -12.08
CA GLU A 152 12.45 -25.66 -12.78
C GLU A 152 13.70 -26.34 -12.19
N GLN A 153 14.71 -25.56 -11.77
CA GLN A 153 15.90 -26.11 -11.11
C GLN A 153 15.56 -26.79 -9.77
N VAL A 154 14.53 -26.32 -9.07
CA VAL A 154 14.06 -26.98 -7.84
C VAL A 154 13.29 -28.25 -8.19
N LYS A 155 12.36 -28.16 -9.14
CA LYS A 155 11.55 -29.31 -9.59
C LYS A 155 12.39 -30.47 -10.12
N ASN A 156 13.43 -30.20 -10.90
CA ASN A 156 14.32 -31.23 -11.45
C ASN A 156 15.43 -31.66 -10.49
N GLY A 157 15.47 -31.14 -9.26
CA GLY A 157 16.44 -31.52 -8.23
C GLY A 157 17.84 -30.92 -8.40
N LYS A 158 18.08 -30.04 -9.39
CA LYS A 158 19.36 -29.30 -9.53
C LYS A 158 19.61 -28.36 -8.35
N LYS A 159 18.55 -27.81 -7.76
CA LYS A 159 18.57 -27.09 -6.50
C LYS A 159 17.72 -27.84 -5.49
N LYS A 160 18.28 -28.11 -4.31
CA LYS A 160 17.56 -28.80 -3.23
C LYS A 160 16.41 -27.95 -2.70
N GLU A 161 16.68 -26.67 -2.46
CA GLU A 161 15.71 -25.70 -1.94
C GLU A 161 16.09 -24.28 -2.39
N ILE A 162 15.12 -23.36 -2.33
CA ILE A 162 15.35 -21.91 -2.43
C ILE A 162 14.61 -21.18 -1.31
N LEU A 163 15.09 -20.00 -0.95
CA LEU A 163 14.36 -19.05 -0.12
C LEU A 163 13.54 -18.12 -1.01
N LEU A 164 12.25 -18.01 -0.74
CA LEU A 164 11.30 -17.20 -1.49
C LEU A 164 10.81 -16.03 -0.64
N GLU A 165 11.04 -14.81 -1.14
CA GLU A 165 10.55 -13.57 -0.56
C GLU A 165 9.19 -13.21 -1.18
N ASN A 166 8.14 -13.30 -0.37
CA ASN A 166 6.78 -12.97 -0.79
C ASN A 166 6.57 -11.44 -0.80
N THR A 167 6.96 -10.81 -1.91
CA THR A 167 6.86 -9.36 -2.15
C THR A 167 5.43 -8.87 -2.18
N TYR A 168 4.47 -9.67 -2.65
CA TYR A 168 3.04 -9.38 -2.53
C TYR A 168 2.62 -9.19 -1.08
N LYS A 169 2.96 -10.15 -0.22
CA LYS A 169 2.65 -10.06 1.21
C LYS A 169 3.36 -8.87 1.85
N LEU A 170 4.59 -8.56 1.44
CA LEU A 170 5.31 -7.37 1.91
C LEU A 170 4.54 -6.09 1.57
N GLY A 171 4.09 -5.95 0.31
CA GLY A 171 3.27 -4.84 -0.14
C GLY A 171 1.98 -4.71 0.67
N TYR A 172 1.21 -5.80 0.79
CA TYR A 172 -0.05 -5.83 1.53
C TYR A 172 0.12 -5.45 3.01
N GLU A 173 1.14 -6.03 3.67
CA GLU A 173 1.40 -5.78 5.10
C GLU A 173 1.96 -4.38 5.36
N SER A 174 2.76 -3.82 4.44
CA SER A 174 3.36 -2.48 4.58
C SER A 174 2.31 -1.38 4.79
N MET A 175 1.12 -1.56 4.20
CA MET A 175 0.02 -0.61 4.28
C MET A 175 -0.63 -0.52 5.68
N LYS A 176 -0.26 -1.42 6.61
CA LYS A 176 -0.67 -1.36 8.02
C LYS A 176 0.09 -0.31 8.83
N MET A 177 1.08 0.36 8.24
CA MET A 177 1.83 1.48 8.85
C MET A 177 2.47 1.14 10.21
N LYS A 178 3.03 -0.06 10.32
CA LYS A 178 3.79 -0.53 11.48
C LYS A 178 5.04 -1.27 11.02
N THR A 179 6.04 -1.39 11.90
CA THR A 179 7.26 -2.14 11.58
C THR A 179 6.94 -3.61 11.38
N ILE A 180 7.35 -4.16 10.23
CA ILE A 180 7.09 -5.55 9.84
C ILE A 180 8.37 -6.14 9.23
N THR A 181 8.69 -7.36 9.64
CA THR A 181 9.78 -8.13 9.05
C THR A 181 9.24 -9.48 8.64
N LEU A 182 9.24 -9.77 7.35
CA LEU A 182 8.76 -11.04 6.81
C LEU A 182 9.91 -12.04 6.72
N LYS A 183 9.64 -13.29 7.07
CA LYS A 183 10.58 -14.39 6.87
C LYS A 183 10.40 -14.95 5.46
N PRO A 184 11.49 -15.21 4.72
CA PRO A 184 11.42 -15.95 3.48
C PRO A 184 10.83 -17.35 3.70
N VAL A 185 10.14 -17.85 2.68
CA VAL A 185 9.57 -19.20 2.66
C VAL A 185 10.60 -20.15 2.05
N LYS A 186 10.87 -21.26 2.72
CA LYS A 186 11.65 -22.36 2.12
C LYS A 186 10.78 -23.08 1.11
N LEU A 187 11.28 -23.17 -0.12
CA LEU A 187 10.64 -23.86 -1.22
C LEU A 187 11.56 -24.97 -1.73
N ASP A 188 11.20 -26.20 -1.41
CA ASP A 188 11.79 -27.42 -1.94
C ASP A 188 10.81 -28.12 -2.89
N ARG A 189 11.25 -29.24 -3.46
CA ARG A 189 10.46 -30.01 -4.42
C ARG A 189 9.14 -30.52 -3.83
N GLU A 190 9.17 -31.09 -2.63
CA GLU A 190 7.98 -31.63 -1.96
C GLU A 190 6.94 -30.52 -1.71
N THR A 191 7.43 -29.37 -1.25
CA THR A 191 6.61 -28.18 -1.00
C THR A 191 5.98 -27.66 -2.30
N MET A 192 6.71 -27.67 -3.41
CA MET A 192 6.16 -27.30 -4.72
C MET A 192 5.12 -28.30 -5.22
N GLU A 193 5.35 -29.60 -5.05
CA GLU A 193 4.43 -30.66 -5.48
C GLU A 193 3.14 -30.70 -4.63
N SER A 194 3.19 -30.20 -3.39
CA SER A 194 2.02 -30.12 -2.50
C SER A 194 0.95 -29.11 -2.96
N GLY A 195 1.28 -28.20 -3.90
CA GLY A 195 0.40 -27.13 -4.36
C GLY A 195 0.18 -25.98 -3.36
N LYS A 196 0.76 -26.06 -2.16
CA LYS A 196 0.55 -25.09 -1.06
C LYS A 196 0.84 -23.63 -1.45
N TYR A 197 1.76 -23.43 -2.40
CA TYR A 197 2.19 -22.10 -2.84
C TYR A 197 1.87 -21.82 -4.31
N ASP A 198 0.98 -22.59 -4.94
CA ASP A 198 0.63 -22.40 -6.36
C ASP A 198 0.06 -20.99 -6.62
N ALA A 199 -0.69 -20.45 -5.66
CA ALA A 199 -1.19 -19.08 -5.71
C ALA A 199 -0.08 -18.01 -5.76
N LEU A 200 1.14 -18.32 -5.29
CA LEU A 200 2.28 -17.39 -5.39
C LEU A 200 2.91 -17.37 -6.79
N PHE A 201 2.59 -18.34 -7.63
CA PHE A 201 3.14 -18.51 -8.98
C PHE A 201 2.08 -18.36 -10.08
N ALA A 202 0.82 -18.16 -9.73
CA ALA A 202 -0.28 -17.89 -10.65
C ALA A 202 -0.24 -16.39 -11.04
N GLY A 203 0.68 -16.02 -11.93
CA GLY A 203 0.85 -14.67 -12.47
C GLY A 203 1.45 -14.71 -13.86
#